data_AF-A0A973HM05-F1
#
_entry.id   AF-A0A973HM05-F1
#
_cell.length_a   1.000
_cell.length_b   1.000
_cell.length_c   1.000
_cell.angle_alpha   90.00
_cell.angle_beta   90.00
_cell.angle_gamma   90.00
#
_symmetry.space_group_name_H-M   'P 1'
#
loop_
_entity.id
_entity.type
_entity.pdbx_description
1 polymer ?
#
loop_
_entity_poly.entity_id
_entity_poly.type
_entity_poly.pdbx_seq_one_letter_code
_entity_poly.pdbx_strand_id
1 'polypeptide(L)'
;MSGEKVEDVNLEELAKADLEGQEEITEGIKFTAIEQKAHDQGWKPEDQFEGDAGNWKSAKEYVNDGKWIKQLNEVKQTMSDQKVSFDSQIVNLNKYHKATKEAEIKKLKDGQREATKVSDLDTYDKNQEEIDKLEKEEPVKTVETESQPPEISAWITKNPWFNDANDERGGVAEGVWKSCLNKNPTWTNSQVLAHVDSRIESLYPTTPTNPRRSQSNLSENNTSTPRRSNKGLTMNDLTAEERDNWNSFGSELFKTEAEFLKAVSATRGK
;
A
#
# COMPACT_ATOMS: atom_id res chain seq x y z
N MET A 1 45.19 -57.97 -28.80
CA MET A 1 45.74 -57.63 -27.47
C MET A 1 45.44 -56.17 -27.19
N SER A 2 45.42 -55.84 -25.90
CA SER A 2 45.26 -54.50 -25.29
C SER A 2 43.85 -54.24 -24.78
N GLY A 3 43.64 -54.73 -23.55
CA GLY A 3 42.59 -54.26 -22.68
C GLY A 3 42.96 -52.89 -22.14
N GLU A 4 42.01 -51.96 -22.20
CA GLU A 4 42.11 -50.64 -21.61
C GLU A 4 41.39 -50.67 -20.26
N LYS A 5 42.19 -50.40 -19.23
CA LYS A 5 41.85 -50.55 -17.83
C LYS A 5 41.05 -49.32 -17.41
N VAL A 6 39.87 -49.55 -16.85
CA VAL A 6 39.02 -48.52 -16.25
C VAL A 6 39.79 -47.91 -15.06
N GLU A 7 40.07 -46.60 -15.14
CA GLU A 7 40.55 -45.83 -13.99
C GLU A 7 39.33 -45.34 -13.21
N ASP A 8 39.13 -45.94 -12.04
CA ASP A 8 38.14 -45.52 -11.05
C ASP A 8 38.46 -44.10 -10.58
N VAL A 9 37.64 -43.13 -11.01
CA VAL A 9 37.69 -41.76 -10.48
C VAL A 9 37.14 -41.80 -9.06
N ASN A 10 38.03 -41.55 -8.10
CA ASN A 10 37.73 -41.52 -6.67
C ASN A 10 36.74 -40.38 -6.35
N LEU A 11 35.46 -40.72 -6.17
CA LEU A 11 34.36 -39.82 -5.83
C LEU A 11 34.46 -39.18 -4.43
N GLU A 12 35.44 -39.55 -3.60
CA GLU A 12 35.69 -38.90 -2.30
C GLU A 12 36.53 -37.62 -2.39
N GLU A 13 37.22 -37.37 -3.50
CA GLU A 13 38.16 -36.24 -3.61
C GLU A 13 37.49 -34.95 -4.12
N LEU A 14 36.33 -35.06 -4.79
CA LEU A 14 35.53 -33.90 -5.21
C LEU A 14 34.59 -33.39 -4.11
N ALA A 15 34.36 -34.16 -3.05
CA ALA A 15 33.55 -33.73 -1.89
C ALA A 15 34.34 -32.92 -0.85
N LYS A 16 35.68 -32.91 -0.94
CA LYS A 16 36.54 -32.12 -0.03
C LYS A 16 36.89 -30.74 -0.54
N ALA A 17 36.76 -30.47 -1.84
CA ALA A 17 37.15 -29.19 -2.43
C ALA A 17 36.08 -28.07 -2.30
N ASP A 18 34.82 -28.40 -1.97
CA ASP A 18 33.75 -27.42 -1.77
C ASP A 18 33.51 -27.05 -0.29
N LEU A 19 34.27 -27.65 0.63
CA LEU A 19 34.21 -27.36 2.07
C LEU A 19 35.35 -26.48 2.58
N GLU A 20 36.40 -26.24 1.80
CA GLU A 20 37.58 -25.46 2.24
C GLU A 20 37.46 -23.95 1.96
N GLY A 21 36.32 -23.46 1.48
CA GLY A 21 36.07 -22.04 1.18
C GLY A 21 35.28 -21.26 2.24
N GLN A 22 34.88 -21.86 3.36
CA GLN A 22 34.03 -21.21 4.39
C GLN A 22 34.54 -21.32 5.84
N GLU A 23 35.83 -21.60 6.06
CA GLU A 23 36.37 -21.77 7.42
C GLU A 23 37.42 -20.73 7.84
N GLU A 24 37.50 -19.57 7.19
CA GLU A 24 38.53 -18.57 7.54
C GLU A 24 37.98 -17.19 7.92
N ILE A 25 36.90 -17.10 8.70
CA ILE A 25 36.65 -16.01 9.68
C ILE A 25 35.81 -16.53 10.87
N THR A 26 36.32 -17.46 11.67
CA THR A 26 35.81 -17.70 13.02
C THR A 26 36.95 -17.81 14.02
N GLU A 27 37.77 -16.76 14.10
CA GLU A 27 38.51 -16.52 15.35
C GLU A 27 37.46 -16.23 16.43
N GLY A 28 37.38 -17.12 17.41
CA GLY A 28 36.25 -17.28 18.31
C GLY A 28 35.88 -16.03 19.10
N ILE A 29 34.83 -15.33 18.65
CA ILE A 29 34.04 -14.46 19.51
C ILE A 29 33.32 -15.38 20.49
N LYS A 30 33.87 -15.51 21.70
CA LYS A 30 33.18 -16.19 22.80
C LYS A 30 31.99 -15.33 23.21
N PHE A 31 30.83 -15.60 22.62
CA PHE A 31 29.59 -14.97 23.03
C PHE A 31 29.35 -15.23 24.52
N THR A 32 29.03 -14.16 25.24
CA THR A 32 28.48 -14.28 26.58
C THR A 32 27.15 -15.03 26.52
N ALA A 33 26.70 -15.62 27.64
CA ALA A 33 25.45 -16.37 27.68
C ALA A 33 24.21 -15.55 27.25
N ILE A 34 24.29 -14.22 27.29
CA ILE A 34 23.22 -13.31 26.81
C ILE A 34 23.33 -13.10 25.30
N GLU A 35 24.54 -12.92 24.76
CA GLU A 35 24.79 -12.78 23.33
C GLU A 35 24.45 -14.07 22.57
N GLN A 36 24.73 -15.24 23.14
CA GLN A 36 24.35 -16.51 22.53
C GLN A 36 22.82 -16.64 22.42
N LYS A 37 22.08 -16.27 23.49
CA LYS A 37 20.61 -16.25 23.47
C LYS A 37 20.03 -15.23 22.49
N ALA A 38 20.71 -14.09 22.32
CA ALA A 38 20.32 -13.09 21.35
C ALA A 38 20.57 -13.61 19.92
N HIS A 39 21.74 -14.22 19.69
CA HIS A 39 22.14 -14.80 18.42
C HIS A 39 21.20 -15.92 17.97
N ASP A 40 20.80 -16.80 18.88
CA ASP A 40 19.78 -17.83 18.64
C ASP A 40 18.41 -17.23 18.24
N GLN A 41 18.14 -15.99 18.63
CA GLN A 41 16.95 -15.22 18.26
C GLN A 41 17.16 -14.32 17.01
N GLY A 42 18.25 -14.52 16.28
CA GLY A 42 18.57 -13.79 15.04
C GLY A 42 19.28 -12.46 15.23
N TRP A 43 19.78 -12.16 16.43
CA TRP A 43 20.63 -10.99 16.67
C TRP A 43 22.01 -11.19 16.04
N LYS A 44 22.54 -10.12 15.43
CA LYS A 44 23.90 -10.11 14.89
C LYS A 44 24.78 -9.10 15.65
N PRO A 45 26.06 -9.41 15.89
CA PRO A 45 27.04 -8.43 16.39
C PRO A 45 27.14 -7.21 15.50
N GLU A 46 27.64 -6.09 16.04
CA GLU A 46 27.74 -4.80 15.34
C GLU A 46 28.48 -4.93 14.00
N ASP A 47 29.59 -5.68 13.99
CA ASP A 47 30.40 -5.93 12.79
C ASP A 47 29.68 -6.74 11.70
N GLN A 48 28.61 -7.45 12.05
CA GLN A 48 27.84 -8.31 11.15
C GLN A 48 26.41 -7.78 10.91
N PHE A 49 26.10 -6.60 11.43
CA PHE A 49 24.79 -5.99 11.27
C PHE A 49 24.70 -5.25 9.94
N GLU A 50 23.83 -5.73 9.05
CA GLU A 50 23.66 -5.19 7.69
C GLU A 50 22.76 -3.94 7.62
N GLY A 51 22.29 -3.44 8.78
CA GLY A 51 21.40 -2.28 8.88
C GLY A 51 22.13 -0.97 9.18
N ASP A 52 21.35 0.09 9.38
CA ASP A 52 21.88 1.37 9.85
C ASP A 52 22.47 1.23 11.26
N ALA A 53 23.74 1.63 11.45
CA ALA A 53 24.47 1.48 12.70
C ALA A 53 23.73 2.11 13.90
N GLY A 54 22.96 3.18 13.67
CA GLY A 54 22.13 3.81 14.70
C GLY A 54 20.95 2.96 15.21
N ASN A 55 20.55 1.91 14.48
CA ASN A 55 19.47 1.00 14.86
C ASN A 55 19.98 -0.33 15.44
N TRP A 56 21.29 -0.53 15.50
CA TRP A 56 21.86 -1.69 16.17
C TRP A 56 21.59 -1.63 17.68
N LYS A 57 21.27 -2.77 18.27
CA LYS A 57 20.94 -2.88 19.70
C LYS A 57 21.89 -3.85 20.37
N SER A 58 22.20 -3.61 21.63
CA SER A 58 22.98 -4.58 22.40
C SER A 58 22.21 -5.90 22.59
N ALA A 59 22.91 -7.02 22.77
CA ALA A 59 22.29 -8.34 22.95
C ALA A 59 21.28 -8.36 24.12
N LYS A 60 21.56 -7.63 25.19
CA LYS A 60 20.67 -7.52 26.36
C LYS A 60 19.37 -6.80 26.01
N GLU A 61 19.45 -5.69 25.27
CA GLU A 61 18.29 -4.93 24.82
C GLU A 61 17.47 -5.75 23.82
N TYR A 62 18.11 -6.42 22.87
CA TYR A 62 17.43 -7.27 21.89
C TYR A 62 16.64 -8.41 22.55
N VAL A 63 17.23 -9.12 23.50
CA VAL A 63 16.54 -10.20 24.24
C VAL A 63 15.38 -9.64 25.07
N ASN A 64 15.54 -8.47 25.67
CA ASN A 64 14.48 -7.84 26.46
C ASN A 64 13.32 -7.35 25.57
N ASP A 65 13.64 -6.73 24.44
CA ASP A 65 12.68 -6.30 23.42
C ASP A 65 11.94 -7.50 22.84
N GLY A 66 12.64 -8.59 22.51
CA GLY A 66 12.04 -9.83 22.03
C GLY A 66 11.06 -10.42 23.03
N LYS A 67 11.37 -10.38 24.34
CA LYS A 67 10.44 -10.78 25.40
C LYS A 67 9.21 -9.89 25.44
N TRP A 68 9.39 -8.57 25.35
CA TRP A 68 8.28 -7.62 25.35
C TRP A 68 7.39 -7.75 24.11
N ILE A 69 7.98 -7.94 22.93
CA ILE A 69 7.25 -8.17 21.68
C ILE A 69 6.42 -9.45 21.75
N LYS A 70 6.98 -10.53 22.33
CA LYS A 70 6.22 -11.77 22.57
C LYS A 70 5.02 -11.52 23.48
N GLN A 71 5.21 -10.85 24.61
CA GLN A 71 4.12 -10.49 25.53
C GLN A 71 3.07 -9.59 24.86
N LEU A 72 3.50 -8.61 24.07
CA LEU A 72 2.60 -7.73 23.32
C LEU A 72 1.78 -8.52 22.30
N ASN A 73 2.39 -9.48 21.60
CA ASN A 73 1.68 -10.33 20.66
C ASN A 73 0.66 -11.24 21.36
N GLU A 74 1.01 -11.80 22.52
CA GLU A 74 0.06 -12.56 23.37
C GLU A 74 -1.11 -11.68 23.83
N VAL A 75 -0.84 -10.45 24.28
CA VAL A 75 -1.88 -9.49 24.68
C VAL A 75 -2.77 -9.11 23.49
N LYS A 76 -2.19 -8.89 22.30
CA LYS A 76 -2.96 -8.61 21.08
C LYS A 76 -3.86 -9.79 20.70
N GLN A 77 -3.34 -11.01 20.76
CA GLN A 77 -4.11 -12.21 20.47
C GLN A 77 -5.25 -12.40 21.48
N THR A 78 -4.97 -12.28 22.78
CA THR A 78 -6.00 -12.39 23.82
C THR A 78 -7.08 -11.32 23.71
N MET A 79 -6.72 -10.08 23.37
CA MET A 79 -7.68 -9.00 23.09
C MET A 79 -8.55 -9.29 21.87
N SER A 80 -7.96 -9.83 20.80
CA SER A 80 -8.71 -10.26 19.61
C SER A 80 -9.69 -11.37 19.95
N ASP A 81 -9.25 -12.39 20.69
CA ASP A 81 -10.08 -13.52 21.11
C ASP A 81 -11.21 -13.07 22.05
N GLN A 82 -10.92 -12.14 22.97
CA GLN A 82 -11.93 -11.52 23.83
C GLN A 82 -12.98 -10.78 23.01
N LYS A 83 -12.57 -9.98 22.01
CA LYS A 83 -13.51 -9.26 21.13
C LYS A 83 -14.44 -10.24 20.40
N VAL A 84 -13.89 -11.28 19.78
CA VAL A 84 -14.69 -12.31 19.09
C VAL A 84 -15.62 -13.02 20.08
N SER A 85 -15.16 -13.33 21.29
CA SER A 85 -15.99 -13.92 22.34
C SER A 85 -17.15 -13.01 22.73
N PHE A 86 -16.90 -11.72 22.97
CA PHE A 86 -17.95 -10.74 23.28
C PHE A 86 -18.96 -10.60 22.14
N ASP A 87 -18.51 -10.48 20.89
CA ASP A 87 -19.40 -10.42 19.73
C ASP A 87 -20.28 -11.67 19.64
N SER A 88 -19.71 -12.86 19.87
CA SER A 88 -20.46 -14.11 19.89
C SER A 88 -21.48 -14.18 21.04
N GLN A 89 -21.14 -13.65 22.21
CA GLN A 89 -22.03 -13.60 23.37
C GLN A 89 -23.21 -12.66 23.10
N ILE A 90 -22.97 -11.49 22.48
CA ILE A 90 -24.03 -10.55 22.09
C ILE A 90 -24.99 -11.22 21.10
N VAL A 91 -24.46 -11.90 20.08
CA VAL A 91 -25.30 -12.63 19.10
C VAL A 91 -26.13 -13.71 19.78
N ASN A 92 -25.55 -14.48 20.70
CA ASN A 92 -26.26 -15.53 21.43
C ASN A 92 -27.31 -14.95 22.39
N LEU A 93 -27.00 -13.84 23.06
CA LEU A 93 -27.93 -13.15 23.94
C LEU A 93 -29.13 -12.61 23.15
N ASN A 94 -28.90 -12.04 21.96
CA ASN A 94 -29.97 -11.60 21.08
C ASN A 94 -30.85 -12.76 20.59
N LYS A 95 -30.26 -13.92 20.25
CA LYS A 95 -31.03 -15.13 19.92
C LYS A 95 -31.86 -15.61 21.10
N TYR A 96 -31.29 -15.61 22.30
CA TYR A 96 -31.98 -15.99 23.53
C TYR A 96 -33.16 -15.04 23.81
N HIS A 97 -32.93 -13.72 23.80
CA HIS A 97 -34.00 -12.72 23.97
C HIS A 97 -35.12 -12.86 22.94
N LYS A 98 -34.77 -13.13 21.68
CA LYS A 98 -35.76 -13.37 20.63
C LYS A 98 -36.59 -14.63 20.93
N ALA A 99 -35.94 -15.73 21.29
CA ALA A 99 -36.62 -16.98 21.60
C ALA A 99 -37.53 -16.86 22.85
N THR A 100 -37.09 -16.15 23.89
CA THR A 100 -37.91 -15.91 25.09
C THR A 100 -39.11 -15.03 24.76
N LYS A 101 -38.91 -13.94 24.01
CA LYS A 101 -39.99 -13.07 23.54
C LYS A 101 -41.02 -13.84 22.70
N GLU A 102 -40.57 -14.67 21.76
CA GLU A 102 -41.45 -15.51 20.95
C GLU A 102 -42.25 -16.52 21.80
N ALA A 103 -41.62 -17.13 22.82
CA ALA A 103 -42.29 -18.04 23.73
C ALA A 103 -43.34 -17.33 24.61
N GLU A 104 -43.03 -16.13 25.10
CA GLU A 104 -43.96 -15.31 25.88
C GLU A 104 -45.14 -14.83 25.03
N ILE A 105 -44.90 -14.31 23.82
CA ILE A 105 -45.97 -13.93 22.88
C ILE A 105 -46.86 -15.13 22.56
N LYS A 106 -46.27 -16.32 22.36
CA LYS A 106 -47.06 -17.54 22.13
C LYS A 106 -47.97 -17.87 23.32
N LYS A 107 -47.44 -17.78 24.55
CA LYS A 107 -48.22 -18.01 25.78
C LYS A 107 -49.38 -17.01 25.90
N LEU A 108 -49.15 -15.74 25.60
CA LEU A 108 -50.19 -14.71 25.61
C LEU A 108 -51.25 -14.95 24.53
N LYS A 109 -50.85 -15.37 23.32
CA LYS A 109 -51.78 -15.75 22.24
C LYS A 109 -52.63 -16.98 22.60
N ASP A 110 -52.05 -17.95 23.30
CA ASP A 110 -52.80 -19.10 23.82
C ASP A 110 -53.81 -18.65 24.89
N GLY A 111 -53.43 -17.72 25.78
CA GLY A 111 -54.32 -17.07 26.75
C GLY A 111 -55.48 -16.29 26.09
N GLN A 112 -55.22 -15.58 24.99
CA GLN A 112 -56.27 -14.92 24.20
C GLN A 112 -57.29 -15.90 23.63
N ARG A 113 -56.82 -17.07 23.15
CA ARG A 113 -57.71 -18.13 22.66
C ARG A 113 -58.59 -18.69 23.77
N GLU A 114 -58.07 -18.80 24.97
CA GLU A 114 -58.83 -19.23 26.15
C GLU A 114 -59.86 -18.17 26.57
N ALA A 115 -59.45 -16.90 26.67
CA ALA A 115 -60.33 -15.76 26.95
C ALA A 115 -61.50 -15.67 25.96
N THR A 116 -61.22 -15.88 24.66
CA THR A 116 -62.23 -15.91 23.61
C THR A 116 -63.26 -17.03 23.81
N LYS A 117 -62.84 -18.22 24.28
CA LYS A 117 -63.74 -19.35 24.53
C LYS A 117 -64.71 -19.07 25.68
N VAL A 118 -64.26 -18.33 26.70
CA VAL A 118 -65.10 -17.94 27.85
C VAL A 118 -65.78 -16.58 27.69
N SER A 119 -65.62 -15.93 26.53
CA SER A 119 -66.13 -14.58 26.23
C SER A 119 -65.68 -13.51 27.24
N ASP A 120 -64.46 -13.65 27.76
CA ASP A 120 -63.84 -12.67 28.63
C ASP A 120 -63.04 -11.67 27.79
N LEU A 121 -63.61 -10.49 27.57
CA LEU A 121 -63.01 -9.44 26.75
C LEU A 121 -61.88 -8.70 27.50
N ASP A 122 -61.96 -8.58 28.82
CA ASP A 122 -60.97 -7.85 29.62
C ASP A 122 -59.62 -8.57 29.64
N THR A 123 -59.63 -9.91 29.74
CA THR A 123 -58.38 -10.68 29.64
C THR A 123 -57.83 -10.74 28.22
N TYR A 124 -58.69 -10.68 27.20
CA TYR A 124 -58.24 -10.59 25.81
C TYR A 124 -57.49 -9.29 25.55
N ASP A 125 -58.07 -8.16 25.95
CA ASP A 125 -57.49 -6.83 25.73
C ASP A 125 -56.16 -6.67 26.48
N LYS A 126 -56.09 -7.14 27.73
CA LYS A 126 -54.83 -7.16 28.51
C LYS A 126 -53.72 -7.96 27.84
N ASN A 127 -54.04 -9.17 27.36
CA ASN A 127 -53.06 -9.99 26.65
C ASN A 127 -52.61 -9.33 25.34
N GLN A 128 -53.51 -8.61 24.66
CA GLN A 128 -53.15 -7.87 23.44
C GLN A 128 -52.20 -6.71 23.73
N GLU A 129 -52.46 -5.93 24.79
CA GLU A 129 -51.57 -4.85 25.22
C GLU A 129 -50.18 -5.36 25.58
N GLU A 130 -50.09 -6.52 26.26
CA GLU A 130 -48.81 -7.15 26.59
C GLU A 130 -48.06 -7.64 25.34
N ILE A 131 -48.77 -8.23 24.36
CA ILE A 131 -48.17 -8.61 23.07
C ILE A 131 -47.63 -7.38 22.35
N ASP A 132 -48.41 -6.31 22.24
CA ASP A 132 -48.01 -5.07 21.57
C ASP A 132 -46.81 -4.43 22.25
N LYS A 133 -46.75 -4.50 23.58
CA LYS A 133 -45.61 -4.02 24.37
C LYS A 133 -44.36 -4.86 24.08
N LEU A 134 -44.47 -6.19 24.15
CA LEU A 134 -43.36 -7.09 23.85
C LEU A 134 -42.88 -6.91 22.41
N GLU A 135 -43.77 -6.79 21.43
CA GLU A 135 -43.43 -6.57 20.02
C GLU A 135 -42.65 -5.26 19.81
N LYS A 136 -43.04 -4.18 20.51
CA LYS A 136 -42.35 -2.87 20.49
C LYS A 136 -41.00 -2.85 21.21
N GLU A 137 -40.71 -3.79 22.10
CA GLU A 137 -39.38 -3.90 22.71
C GLU A 137 -38.37 -4.28 21.62
N GLU A 138 -37.52 -3.31 21.26
CA GLU A 138 -36.41 -3.51 20.32
C GLU A 138 -35.38 -4.48 20.92
N PRO A 139 -34.70 -5.29 20.07
CA PRO A 139 -33.59 -6.10 20.55
C PRO A 139 -32.54 -5.20 21.20
N VAL A 140 -31.82 -5.73 22.21
CA VAL A 140 -30.66 -5.05 22.80
C VAL A 140 -29.76 -4.63 21.64
N LYS A 141 -29.59 -3.31 21.46
CA LYS A 141 -28.77 -2.75 20.38
C LYS A 141 -27.47 -3.52 20.34
N THR A 142 -27.25 -4.28 19.26
CA THR A 142 -25.90 -4.72 18.91
C THR A 142 -25.05 -3.48 18.99
N VAL A 143 -23.93 -3.54 19.71
CA VAL A 143 -22.95 -2.46 19.74
C VAL A 143 -22.72 -2.07 18.29
N GLU A 144 -23.33 -0.97 17.86
CA GLU A 144 -23.15 -0.44 16.53
C GLU A 144 -21.65 -0.24 16.44
N THR A 145 -21.02 -1.01 15.55
CA THR A 145 -19.69 -0.66 15.06
C THR A 145 -19.82 0.79 14.67
N GLU A 146 -19.10 1.66 15.41
CA GLU A 146 -19.19 3.12 15.36
C GLU A 146 -19.70 3.57 14.01
N SER A 147 -20.92 4.14 13.97
CA SER A 147 -21.53 4.69 12.75
C SER A 147 -20.44 5.39 11.96
N GLN A 148 -20.00 4.75 10.86
CA GLN A 148 -18.88 5.27 10.09
C GLN A 148 -19.18 6.72 9.73
N PRO A 149 -18.20 7.64 9.86
CA PRO A 149 -18.38 9.02 9.44
C PRO A 149 -19.04 9.08 8.06
N PRO A 150 -20.03 9.96 7.83
CA PRO A 150 -20.79 10.00 6.58
C PRO A 150 -19.90 10.22 5.34
N GLU A 151 -18.71 10.79 5.53
CA GLU A 151 -17.70 10.94 4.48
C GLU A 151 -17.17 9.60 3.97
N ILE A 152 -16.98 8.62 4.85
CA ILE A 152 -16.46 7.30 4.52
C ILE A 152 -17.53 6.49 3.78
N SER A 153 -18.79 6.54 4.24
CA SER A 153 -19.88 5.83 3.57
C SER A 153 -20.15 6.39 2.16
N ALA A 154 -20.07 7.72 1.99
CA ALA A 154 -20.15 8.35 0.67
C ALA A 154 -19.02 7.89 -0.26
N TRP A 155 -17.79 7.77 0.25
CA TRP A 155 -16.65 7.29 -0.53
C TRP A 155 -16.74 5.80 -0.89
N ILE A 156 -17.18 4.95 0.04
CA ILE A 156 -17.44 3.52 -0.24
C ILE A 156 -18.51 3.38 -1.32
N THR A 157 -19.56 4.20 -1.27
CA THR A 157 -20.62 4.21 -2.30
C THR A 157 -20.07 4.62 -3.68
N LYS A 158 -19.13 5.56 -3.73
CA LYS A 158 -18.42 5.97 -4.96
C LYS A 158 -17.46 4.90 -5.48
N ASN A 159 -16.96 4.03 -4.59
CA ASN A 159 -15.94 3.03 -4.89
C ASN A 159 -16.39 1.61 -4.51
N PRO A 160 -17.31 0.98 -5.28
CA PRO A 160 -17.85 -0.35 -4.96
C PRO A 160 -16.79 -1.45 -4.87
N TRP A 161 -15.67 -1.29 -5.59
CA TRP A 161 -14.53 -2.19 -5.57
C TRP A 161 -13.88 -2.32 -4.18
N PHE A 162 -14.11 -1.36 -3.27
CA PHE A 162 -13.53 -1.40 -1.93
C PHE A 162 -14.07 -2.56 -1.08
N ASN A 163 -15.33 -2.97 -1.30
CA ASN A 163 -15.97 -4.08 -0.57
C ASN A 163 -15.83 -5.43 -1.28
N ASP A 164 -15.19 -5.49 -2.45
CA ASP A 164 -14.97 -6.74 -3.16
C ASP A 164 -13.72 -7.44 -2.63
N ALA A 165 -13.89 -8.64 -2.08
CA ALA A 165 -12.78 -9.43 -1.54
C ALA A 165 -11.77 -9.87 -2.62
N ASN A 166 -12.16 -9.85 -3.91
CA ASN A 166 -11.29 -10.22 -5.02
C ASN A 166 -10.53 -9.03 -5.61
N ASP A 167 -10.81 -7.80 -5.17
CA ASP A 167 -10.17 -6.60 -5.69
C ASP A 167 -9.01 -6.16 -4.78
N GLU A 168 -7.79 -6.22 -5.32
CA GLU A 168 -6.56 -5.85 -4.60
C GLU A 168 -6.56 -4.38 -4.16
N ARG A 169 -7.34 -3.52 -4.84
CA ARG A 169 -7.42 -2.09 -4.53
C ARG A 169 -7.95 -1.84 -3.11
N GLY A 170 -8.83 -2.70 -2.60
CA GLY A 170 -9.36 -2.57 -1.23
C GLY A 170 -8.26 -2.66 -0.17
N GLY A 171 -7.39 -3.67 -0.28
CA GLY A 171 -6.26 -3.84 0.65
C GLY A 171 -5.22 -2.72 0.53
N VAL A 172 -4.94 -2.25 -0.70
CA VAL A 172 -4.05 -1.11 -0.93
C VAL A 172 -4.62 0.17 -0.33
N ALA A 173 -5.92 0.42 -0.51
CA ALA A 173 -6.62 1.57 0.05
C ALA A 173 -6.51 1.62 1.59
N GLU A 174 -6.77 0.48 2.25
CA GLU A 174 -6.68 0.38 3.70
C GLU A 174 -5.24 0.57 4.21
N GLY A 175 -4.25 0.03 3.50
CA GLY A 175 -2.83 0.22 3.82
C GLY A 175 -2.39 1.68 3.72
N VAL A 176 -2.82 2.38 2.66
CA VAL A 176 -2.54 3.81 2.46
C VAL A 176 -3.25 4.65 3.53
N TRP A 177 -4.51 4.35 3.81
CA TRP A 177 -5.30 5.00 4.87
C TRP A 177 -4.58 4.95 6.23
N LYS A 178 -4.18 3.76 6.67
CA LYS A 178 -3.43 3.56 7.93
C LYS A 178 -2.09 4.30 7.93
N SER A 179 -1.37 4.27 6.81
CA SER A 179 -0.09 4.98 6.66
C SER A 179 -0.27 6.50 6.78
N CYS A 180 -1.32 7.05 6.16
CA CYS A 180 -1.63 8.48 6.21
C CYS A 180 -1.99 8.95 7.62
N LEU A 181 -2.83 8.20 8.34
CA LEU A 181 -3.19 8.54 9.73
C LEU A 181 -1.99 8.47 10.67
N ASN A 182 -1.12 7.46 10.51
CA ASN A 182 0.09 7.33 11.33
C ASN A 182 1.08 8.47 11.08
N LYS A 183 1.22 8.90 9.81
CA LYS A 183 2.14 9.99 9.44
C LYS A 183 1.57 11.37 9.77
N ASN A 184 0.25 11.53 9.67
CA ASN A 184 -0.43 12.80 9.86
C ASN A 184 -1.67 12.63 10.76
N PRO A 185 -1.49 12.61 12.09
CA PRO A 185 -2.59 12.43 13.04
C PRO A 185 -3.62 13.56 13.05
N THR A 186 -3.32 14.70 12.42
CA THR A 186 -4.19 15.88 12.36
C THR A 186 -5.03 15.97 11.08
N TRP A 187 -4.88 15.03 10.15
CA TRP A 187 -5.63 15.04 8.89
C TRP A 187 -7.10 14.66 9.11
N THR A 188 -8.00 15.36 8.41
CA THR A 188 -9.41 15.02 8.40
C THR A 188 -9.68 13.81 7.50
N ASN A 189 -10.78 13.10 7.74
CA ASN A 189 -11.14 11.90 6.94
C ASN A 189 -11.19 12.22 5.44
N SER A 190 -11.82 13.31 5.03
CA SER A 190 -11.81 13.79 3.64
C SER A 190 -10.41 13.96 3.03
N GLN A 191 -9.44 14.51 3.77
CA GLN A 191 -8.06 14.68 3.28
C GLN A 191 -7.36 13.34 3.08
N VAL A 192 -7.57 12.40 4.00
CA VAL A 192 -7.03 11.04 3.89
C VAL A 192 -7.66 10.32 2.70
N LEU A 193 -8.97 10.41 2.50
CA LEU A 193 -9.67 9.81 1.35
C LEU A 193 -9.16 10.36 0.02
N ALA A 194 -8.91 11.67 -0.08
CA ALA A 194 -8.35 12.27 -1.29
C ALA A 194 -6.93 11.74 -1.61
N HIS A 195 -6.11 11.52 -0.58
CA HIS A 195 -4.79 10.93 -0.75
C HIS A 195 -4.86 9.45 -1.14
N VAL A 196 -5.83 8.71 -0.58
CA VAL A 196 -6.10 7.31 -0.98
C VAL A 196 -6.51 7.25 -2.45
N ASP A 197 -7.45 8.10 -2.89
CA ASP A 197 -7.90 8.18 -4.30
C ASP A 197 -6.71 8.44 -5.25
N SER A 198 -5.88 9.44 -4.95
CA SER A 198 -4.70 9.77 -5.77
C SER A 198 -3.70 8.61 -5.84
N ARG A 199 -3.51 7.89 -4.74
CA ARG A 199 -2.59 6.75 -4.69
C ARG A 199 -3.12 5.57 -5.50
N ILE A 200 -4.42 5.29 -5.43
CA ILE A 200 -5.06 4.21 -6.18
C ILE A 200 -5.09 4.54 -7.67
N GLU A 201 -5.40 5.76 -8.06
CA GLU A 201 -5.37 6.19 -9.46
C GLU A 201 -3.97 6.10 -10.08
N SER A 202 -2.93 6.40 -9.29
CA SER A 202 -1.54 6.23 -9.72
C SER A 202 -1.14 4.76 -9.92
N LEU A 203 -1.70 3.83 -9.12
CA LEU A 203 -1.36 2.41 -9.18
C LEU A 203 -2.24 1.65 -10.18
N TYR A 204 -3.49 2.07 -10.32
CA TYR A 204 -4.52 1.46 -11.16
C TYR A 204 -5.13 2.51 -12.09
N PRO A 205 -4.36 3.07 -13.03
CA PRO A 205 -4.89 4.03 -13.98
C PRO A 205 -5.96 3.38 -14.84
N THR A 206 -7.16 3.96 -14.87
CA THR A 206 -8.32 3.46 -15.62
C THR A 206 -8.12 3.54 -17.14
N THR A 207 -7.16 4.35 -17.59
CA THR A 207 -6.78 4.48 -19.00
C THR A 207 -5.34 3.98 -19.18
N PRO A 208 -5.08 3.04 -20.12
CA PRO A 208 -3.72 2.58 -20.39
C PRO A 208 -2.89 3.76 -20.89
N THR A 209 -2.01 4.26 -20.03
CA THR A 209 -1.09 5.33 -20.39
C THR A 209 -0.03 4.75 -21.31
N ASN A 210 0.01 5.25 -22.56
CA ASN A 210 1.00 4.83 -23.54
C ASN A 210 2.44 5.15 -23.03
N PRO A 211 3.30 4.14 -22.78
CA PRO A 211 4.63 4.34 -22.21
C PRO A 211 5.56 5.16 -23.13
N ARG A 212 5.24 5.30 -24.43
CA ARG A 212 5.98 6.20 -25.33
C ARG A 212 5.77 7.68 -25.03
N ARG A 213 4.73 8.04 -24.25
CA ARG A 213 4.43 9.45 -23.92
C ARG A 213 5.36 9.99 -22.83
N SER A 214 5.76 9.17 -21.86
CA SER A 214 6.75 9.55 -20.83
C SER A 214 8.20 9.49 -21.33
N GLN A 215 8.48 8.78 -22.43
CA GLN A 215 9.80 8.78 -23.07
C GLN A 215 10.12 10.03 -23.90
N SER A 216 9.19 10.98 -24.04
CA SER A 216 9.39 12.15 -24.91
C SER A 216 10.29 13.26 -24.34
N ASN A 217 10.85 13.10 -23.14
CA ASN A 217 11.74 14.11 -22.51
C ASN A 217 13.13 13.57 -22.08
N LEU A 218 13.60 12.45 -22.63
CA LEU A 218 15.00 12.01 -22.49
C LEU A 218 15.59 11.67 -23.87
N SER A 219 15.94 12.70 -24.63
CA SER A 219 16.97 12.59 -25.67
C SER A 219 17.77 13.88 -25.71
N GLU A 220 18.43 14.16 -24.59
CA GLU A 220 19.59 15.04 -24.57
C GLU A 220 20.81 14.12 -24.53
N ASN A 221 21.55 14.16 -25.64
CA ASN A 221 22.87 13.57 -25.88
C ASN A 221 22.93 12.08 -26.24
N ASN A 222 22.77 11.79 -27.53
CA ASN A 222 23.71 10.85 -28.16
C ASN A 222 24.25 11.40 -29.48
N THR A 223 25.56 11.48 -29.51
CA THR A 223 26.47 11.88 -30.58
C THR A 223 26.07 11.26 -31.92
N SER A 224 25.70 12.11 -32.87
CA SER A 224 25.71 11.77 -34.29
C SER A 224 26.53 12.80 -35.04
N THR A 225 27.53 12.28 -35.73
CA THR A 225 28.48 12.92 -36.64
C THR A 225 27.84 14.02 -37.51
N PRO A 226 28.56 15.13 -37.78
CA PRO A 226 28.01 16.22 -38.58
C PRO A 226 27.99 15.79 -40.05
N ARG A 227 26.80 15.44 -40.53
CA ARG A 227 26.55 15.40 -41.97
C ARG A 227 26.47 16.85 -42.43
N ARG A 228 27.56 17.33 -43.04
CA ARG A 228 27.66 18.63 -43.73
C ARG A 228 26.42 18.80 -44.61
N SER A 229 25.47 19.62 -44.18
CA SER A 229 24.46 20.19 -45.07
C SER A 229 24.97 21.57 -45.46
N ASN A 230 25.26 21.74 -46.75
CA ASN A 230 25.56 23.02 -47.38
C ASN A 230 24.30 23.90 -47.33
N LYS A 231 23.93 24.38 -46.15
CA LYS A 231 22.85 25.35 -46.01
C LYS A 231 23.50 26.72 -45.86
N GLY A 232 23.39 27.52 -46.93
CA GLY A 232 23.85 28.90 -46.94
C GLY A 232 23.17 29.71 -45.83
N LEU A 233 23.87 30.76 -45.37
CA LEU A 233 23.40 31.66 -44.32
C LEU A 233 22.02 32.23 -44.70
N THR A 234 21.05 32.13 -43.80
CA THR A 234 19.71 32.71 -44.00
C THR A 234 19.56 34.00 -43.19
N MET A 235 18.56 34.84 -43.50
CA MET A 235 18.31 36.12 -42.80
C MET A 235 18.15 35.97 -41.28
N ASN A 236 17.70 34.80 -40.83
CA ASN A 236 17.54 34.48 -39.42
C ASN A 236 18.87 34.20 -38.71
N ASP A 237 19.93 33.89 -39.46
CA ASP A 237 21.29 33.59 -38.95
C ASP A 237 22.19 34.84 -38.86
N LEU A 238 21.64 36.01 -39.23
CA LEU A 238 22.32 37.31 -39.12
C LEU A 238 22.34 37.79 -37.66
N THR A 239 23.44 38.45 -37.30
CA THR A 239 23.54 39.15 -36.01
C THR A 239 22.64 40.39 -36.03
N ALA A 240 22.39 40.96 -34.85
CA ALA A 240 21.61 42.20 -34.74
C ALA A 240 22.20 43.33 -35.60
N GLU A 241 23.52 43.52 -35.54
CA GLU A 241 24.24 44.54 -36.33
C GLU A 241 24.12 44.34 -37.85
N GLU A 242 24.20 43.10 -38.33
CA GLU A 242 24.06 42.82 -39.77
C GLU A 242 22.62 42.99 -40.25
N ARG A 243 21.64 42.68 -39.39
CA ARG A 243 20.22 42.93 -39.68
C ARG A 243 19.93 44.43 -39.74
N ASP A 244 20.55 45.21 -38.87
CA ASP A 244 20.43 46.67 -38.88
C ASP A 244 21.13 47.28 -40.10
N ASN A 245 22.27 46.73 -40.52
CA ASN A 245 22.94 47.11 -41.76
C ASN A 245 22.09 46.81 -43.00
N TRP A 246 21.40 45.66 -43.04
CA TRP A 246 20.45 45.36 -44.11
C TRP A 246 19.29 46.35 -44.14
N ASN A 247 18.70 46.66 -42.98
CA ASN A 247 17.57 47.57 -42.89
C ASN A 247 17.95 49.03 -43.24
N SER A 248 19.19 49.43 -42.94
CA SER A 248 19.65 50.81 -43.14
C SER A 248 20.22 51.05 -44.54
N PHE A 249 20.96 50.09 -45.09
CA PHE A 249 21.73 50.27 -46.34
C PHE A 249 21.62 49.09 -47.32
N GLY A 250 20.97 47.99 -46.94
CA GLY A 250 20.94 46.75 -47.70
C GLY A 250 20.30 46.87 -49.07
N SER A 251 19.21 47.64 -49.17
CA SER A 251 18.49 47.87 -50.43
C SER A 251 19.17 48.86 -51.39
N GLU A 252 20.07 49.73 -50.88
CA GLU A 252 20.83 50.68 -51.69
C GLU A 252 22.16 50.09 -52.19
N LEU A 253 22.84 49.29 -51.35
CA LEU A 253 24.16 48.74 -51.65
C LEU A 253 24.11 47.39 -52.38
N PHE A 254 23.03 46.62 -52.22
CA PHE A 254 22.87 45.30 -52.82
C PHE A 254 21.55 45.21 -53.59
N LYS A 255 21.56 44.53 -54.74
CA LYS A 255 20.36 44.43 -55.58
C LYS A 255 19.38 43.39 -55.05
N THR A 256 19.88 42.40 -54.31
CA THR A 256 19.08 41.29 -53.78
C THR A 256 19.58 40.86 -52.40
N GLU A 257 18.66 40.34 -51.60
CA GLU A 257 18.96 39.79 -50.26
C GLU A 257 20.00 38.66 -50.32
N ALA A 258 19.98 37.84 -51.36
CA ALA A 258 20.95 36.76 -51.56
C ALA A 258 22.38 37.29 -51.75
N GLU A 259 22.55 38.45 -52.40
CA GLU A 259 23.86 39.08 -52.60
C GLU A 259 24.43 39.60 -51.28
N PHE A 260 23.57 40.18 -50.45
CA PHE A 260 23.92 40.59 -49.10
C PHE A 260 24.31 39.40 -48.21
N LEU A 261 23.51 38.33 -48.18
CA LEU A 261 23.82 37.13 -47.41
C LEU A 261 25.14 36.47 -47.86
N LYS A 262 25.45 36.53 -49.15
CA LYS A 262 26.75 36.09 -49.68
C LYS A 262 27.90 36.96 -49.19
N ALA A 263 27.75 38.29 -49.21
CA ALA A 263 28.76 39.22 -48.70
C ALA A 263 29.01 39.00 -47.20
N VAL A 264 27.96 38.84 -46.40
CA VAL A 264 28.06 38.54 -44.97
C VAL A 264 28.71 37.17 -44.72
N SER A 265 28.38 36.16 -45.52
CA SER A 265 29.04 34.85 -45.41
C SER A 265 30.54 34.93 -45.71
N ALA A 266 30.95 35.78 -46.67
CA ALA A 266 32.34 35.99 -47.03
C ALA A 266 33.12 36.77 -45.96
N THR A 267 32.52 37.80 -45.33
CA THR A 267 33.18 38.56 -44.25
C THR A 267 33.34 37.74 -42.98
N ARG A 268 32.42 36.82 -42.69
CA ARG A 268 32.50 35.88 -41.57
C ARG A 268 33.55 34.77 -41.74
N GLY A 269 34.22 34.69 -42.89
CA GLY A 269 35.34 33.78 -43.12
C GLY A 269 34.98 32.28 -43.03
N LYS A 270 33.85 31.87 -43.61
CA LYS A 270 33.47 30.45 -43.78
C LYS A 270 33.51 30.00 -45.24
#